data_AF-A0A2K0TVP9-F1
#
_entry.id   AF-A0A2K0TVP9-F1
#
_cell.length_a   1.000
_cell.length_b   1.000
_cell.length_c   1.000
_cell.angle_alpha   90.00
_cell.angle_beta   90.00
_cell.angle_gamma   90.00
#
_symmetry.space_group_name_H-M   'P 1'
#
loop_
_entity.id
_entity.type
_entity.pdbx_description
1 polymer ?
#
loop_
_entity_poly.entity_id
_entity_poly.type
_entity_poly.pdbx_seq_one_letter_code
_entity_poly.pdbx_strand_id
1 'polypeptide(L)'
;MAIQVPIGDLDIQITAERLTQEAFSPFGDVISNPRPDVQPSSFDAHVSSLPPNAFSANQGSAIQYRNVSRLKNLYDQAPSGKGEPIMSIFVCAARGGAETTGENTFTVRHLERHPFTAQTFTPIKSTASTYLVIVAPSLPPSPQDQDLPVPAGDGLPGRGFPDLGRLRAFIATESQAVTYGPGTWHSPMVVLGQTGTKMDFVVSQFASGVAVEDCQLLEFVSGSRAEPLIRVKIPHRDWSIKL
;
A
#
# COMPACT_ATOMS: atom_id res chain seq x y z
N MET A 1 -12.71 16.36 -1.29
CA MET A 1 -11.87 17.25 -2.13
C MET A 1 -10.46 17.15 -1.60
N ALA A 2 -9.42 17.13 -2.46
CA ALA A 2 -8.04 17.01 -1.99
C ALA A 2 -7.59 18.27 -1.23
N ILE A 3 -6.74 18.11 -0.22
CA ILE A 3 -6.08 19.21 0.47
C ILE A 3 -4.80 19.53 -0.32
N GLN A 4 -4.67 20.76 -0.79
CA GLN A 4 -3.48 21.19 -1.51
C GLN A 4 -2.34 21.49 -0.54
N VAL A 5 -1.18 20.88 -0.79
CA VAL A 5 0.03 21.04 0.01
C VAL A 5 1.09 21.70 -0.87
N PRO A 6 1.37 23.01 -0.65
CA PRO A 6 2.45 23.69 -1.34
C PRO A 6 3.79 23.09 -0.92
N ILE A 7 4.54 22.55 -1.89
CA ILE A 7 5.87 21.98 -1.64
C ILE A 7 7.00 22.87 -2.18
N GLY A 8 6.68 24.02 -2.77
CA GLY A 8 7.66 24.97 -3.32
C GLY A 8 8.52 24.34 -4.41
N ASP A 9 9.84 24.44 -4.25
CA ASP A 9 10.86 23.86 -5.13
C ASP A 9 11.46 22.56 -4.57
N LEU A 10 10.75 21.89 -3.63
CA LEU A 10 11.18 20.61 -3.08
C LEU A 10 11.42 19.60 -4.22
N ASP A 11 12.62 19.05 -4.24
CA ASP A 11 13.06 18.05 -5.20
C ASP A 11 13.47 16.77 -4.44
N ILE A 12 12.69 15.71 -4.63
CA ILE A 12 12.92 14.39 -4.03
C ILE A 12 12.95 13.36 -5.14
N GLN A 13 13.98 12.52 -5.14
CA GLN A 13 14.03 11.31 -5.94
C GLN A 13 14.42 10.12 -5.08
N ILE A 14 13.55 9.12 -5.01
CA ILE A 14 13.84 7.83 -4.37
C ILE A 14 13.85 6.71 -5.41
N THR A 15 14.47 5.58 -5.09
CA THR A 15 14.44 4.39 -5.94
C THR A 15 13.52 3.33 -5.33
N ALA A 16 12.66 2.73 -6.13
CA ALA A 16 11.79 1.66 -5.67
C ALA A 16 12.60 0.37 -5.40
N GLU A 17 12.34 -0.24 -4.26
CA GLU A 17 12.96 -1.49 -3.80
C GLU A 17 12.01 -2.67 -4.02
N ARG A 18 12.46 -3.92 -3.85
CA ARG A 18 11.55 -5.06 -3.84
C ARG A 18 10.67 -5.02 -2.58
N LEU A 19 9.37 -5.29 -2.71
CA LEU A 19 8.50 -5.42 -1.55
C LEU A 19 8.83 -6.69 -0.75
N THR A 20 9.13 -6.52 0.54
CA THR A 20 9.23 -7.60 1.53
C THR A 20 8.47 -7.22 2.81
N GLN A 21 8.06 -8.21 3.60
CA GLN A 21 7.38 -7.94 4.87
C GLN A 21 8.28 -7.14 5.82
N GLU A 22 9.58 -7.43 5.89
CA GLU A 22 10.50 -6.77 6.81
C GLU A 22 10.61 -5.28 6.50
N ALA A 23 10.82 -4.95 5.23
CA ALA A 23 10.98 -3.57 4.78
C ALA A 23 9.67 -2.76 4.87
N PHE A 24 8.52 -3.43 4.77
CA PHE A 24 7.19 -2.81 4.80
C PHE A 24 6.53 -2.78 6.19
N SER A 25 7.04 -3.55 7.15
CA SER A 25 6.49 -3.70 8.51
C SER A 25 6.18 -2.39 9.27
N PRO A 26 6.88 -1.25 9.06
CA PRO A 26 6.49 0.01 9.70
C PRO A 26 5.17 0.60 9.18
N PHE A 27 4.70 0.14 8.02
CA PHE A 27 3.57 0.72 7.28
C PHE A 27 2.36 -0.21 7.25
N GLY A 28 2.58 -1.52 7.40
CA GLY A 28 1.56 -2.54 7.43
C GLY A 28 2.11 -3.93 7.07
N ASP A 29 1.29 -4.72 6.38
CA ASP A 29 1.56 -6.14 6.10
C ASP A 29 1.62 -6.45 4.59
N VAL A 30 2.47 -7.39 4.23
CA VAL A 30 2.59 -8.01 2.91
C VAL A 30 2.03 -9.43 3.00
N ILE A 31 0.98 -9.70 2.23
CA ILE A 31 0.34 -11.01 2.18
C ILE A 31 0.82 -11.73 0.93
N SER A 32 1.49 -12.86 1.12
CA SER A 32 1.90 -13.76 0.03
C SER A 32 1.97 -15.20 0.53
N ASN A 33 2.13 -16.16 -0.37
CA ASN A 33 2.48 -17.52 0.03
C ASN A 33 3.97 -17.55 0.44
N PRO A 34 4.31 -17.83 1.71
CA PRO A 34 5.69 -17.83 2.17
C PRO A 34 6.51 -19.03 1.67
N ARG A 35 5.85 -20.11 1.21
CA ARG A 35 6.48 -21.32 0.67
C ARG A 35 5.73 -21.84 -0.56
N PRO A 36 5.84 -21.12 -1.70
CA PRO A 36 5.17 -21.51 -2.94
C PRO A 36 5.70 -22.83 -3.53
N ASP A 37 6.87 -23.27 -3.09
CA ASP A 37 7.52 -24.53 -3.46
C ASP A 37 6.95 -25.75 -2.71
N VAL A 38 6.29 -25.55 -1.57
CA VAL A 38 5.77 -26.66 -0.74
C VAL A 38 4.35 -27.01 -1.12
N GLN A 39 4.15 -28.25 -1.57
CA GLN A 39 2.83 -28.82 -1.80
C GLN A 39 2.15 -29.24 -0.49
N PRO A 40 0.82 -29.07 -0.35
CA PRO A 40 0.10 -29.48 0.87
C PRO A 40 0.31 -30.94 1.27
N SER A 41 0.37 -31.85 0.28
CA SER A 41 0.62 -33.28 0.50
C SER A 41 1.99 -33.58 1.12
N SER A 42 2.92 -32.62 1.09
CA SER A 42 4.28 -32.75 1.59
C SER A 42 4.53 -31.92 2.86
N PHE A 43 3.46 -31.48 3.55
CA PHE A 43 3.54 -30.64 4.75
C PHE A 43 4.44 -31.24 5.83
N ASP A 44 4.22 -32.51 6.21
CA ASP A 44 4.97 -33.16 7.30
C ASP A 44 6.48 -33.24 7.02
N ALA A 45 6.86 -33.42 5.75
CA ALA A 45 8.26 -33.43 5.32
C ALA A 45 8.93 -32.05 5.42
N HIS A 46 8.15 -30.97 5.47
CA HIS A 46 8.64 -29.59 5.45
C HIS A 46 8.35 -28.81 6.74
N VAL A 47 7.71 -29.42 7.74
CA VAL A 47 7.21 -28.73 8.95
C VAL A 47 8.27 -27.90 9.67
N SER A 48 9.53 -28.34 9.69
CA SER A 48 10.65 -27.61 10.31
C SER A 48 11.08 -26.35 9.55
N SER A 49 10.70 -26.24 8.28
CA SER A 49 11.03 -25.14 7.37
C SER A 49 9.84 -24.21 7.07
N LEU A 50 8.66 -24.56 7.55
CA LEU A 50 7.46 -23.73 7.44
C LEU A 50 7.45 -22.68 8.56
N PRO A 51 6.84 -21.50 8.32
CA PRO A 51 6.67 -20.51 9.39
C PRO A 51 5.74 -21.06 10.49
N PRO A 52 5.87 -20.58 11.74
CA PRO A 52 5.15 -21.13 12.89
C PRO A 52 3.63 -20.96 12.83
N ASN A 53 3.13 -20.15 11.90
CA ASN A 53 1.70 -19.96 11.64
C ASN A 53 1.15 -20.87 10.53
N ALA A 54 1.95 -21.82 10.02
CA ALA A 54 1.52 -22.80 9.02
C ALA A 54 0.86 -24.01 9.67
N PHE A 55 -0.32 -24.39 9.18
CA PHE A 55 -1.05 -25.56 9.65
C PHE A 55 -1.54 -26.39 8.47
N SER A 56 -1.38 -27.71 8.55
CA SER A 56 -2.08 -28.62 7.65
C SER A 56 -3.59 -28.51 7.88
N ALA A 57 -4.35 -28.40 6.80
CA ALA A 57 -5.80 -28.21 6.81
C ALA A 57 -6.45 -29.12 5.75
N ASN A 58 -7.79 -29.22 5.80
CA ASN A 58 -8.59 -30.00 4.83
C ASN A 58 -8.06 -31.44 4.64
N GLN A 59 -7.82 -32.15 5.74
CA GLN A 59 -7.30 -33.52 5.73
C GLN A 59 -5.98 -33.67 4.93
N GLY A 60 -5.09 -32.67 4.97
CA GLY A 60 -3.78 -32.70 4.31
C GLY A 60 -3.77 -32.14 2.87
N SER A 61 -4.91 -31.67 2.36
CA SER A 61 -5.02 -31.10 1.02
C SER A 61 -4.78 -29.58 0.96
N ALA A 62 -4.62 -28.91 2.11
CA ALA A 62 -4.35 -27.47 2.18
C ALA A 62 -3.29 -27.13 3.24
N ILE A 63 -2.55 -26.06 3.01
CA ILE A 63 -1.74 -25.39 4.03
C ILE A 63 -2.42 -24.06 4.35
N GLN A 64 -2.80 -23.88 5.62
CA GLN A 64 -3.32 -22.62 6.12
C GLN A 64 -2.20 -21.83 6.81
N TYR A 65 -1.85 -20.68 6.25
CA TYR A 65 -1.01 -19.68 6.93
C TYR A 65 -1.92 -18.71 7.68
N ARG A 66 -1.93 -18.79 9.02
CA ARG A 66 -2.85 -18.01 9.85
C ARG A 66 -2.30 -16.61 10.14
N ASN A 67 -3.20 -15.64 10.32
CA ASN A 67 -2.87 -14.28 10.76
C ASN A 67 -1.81 -13.57 9.87
N VAL A 68 -1.94 -13.70 8.55
CA VAL A 68 -1.01 -13.09 7.56
C VAL A 68 -1.13 -11.56 7.44
N SER A 69 -2.19 -10.98 8.00
CA SER A 69 -2.42 -9.53 8.09
C SER A 69 -3.45 -9.24 9.19
N ARG A 70 -3.45 -8.01 9.73
CA ARG A 70 -4.45 -7.55 10.70
C ARG A 70 -5.38 -6.51 10.10
N LEU A 71 -6.64 -6.91 9.88
CA LEU A 71 -7.72 -5.96 9.66
C LEU A 71 -8.00 -5.21 10.96
N LYS A 72 -8.07 -3.87 10.88
CA LYS A 72 -8.29 -3.01 12.05
C LYS A 72 -9.37 -1.98 11.73
N ASN A 73 -10.40 -1.93 12.56
CA ASN A 73 -11.48 -0.96 12.54
C ASN A 73 -11.32 -0.05 13.76
N LEU A 74 -11.25 1.26 13.55
CA LEU A 74 -11.14 2.30 14.59
C LEU A 74 -12.22 3.36 14.45
N TYR A 75 -13.29 3.10 13.70
CA TYR A 75 -14.37 4.06 13.50
C TYR A 75 -15.21 4.30 14.76
N ASP A 76 -15.04 3.49 15.81
CA ASP A 76 -15.55 3.80 17.15
C ASP A 76 -14.97 5.10 17.73
N GLN A 77 -13.78 5.51 17.25
CA GLN A 77 -13.14 6.78 17.58
C GLN A 77 -13.41 7.88 16.55
N ALA A 78 -14.06 7.57 15.42
CA ALA A 78 -14.41 8.57 14.43
C ALA A 78 -15.57 9.45 14.94
N PRO A 79 -15.67 10.73 14.52
CA PRO A 79 -16.80 11.59 14.90
C PRO A 79 -18.18 10.99 14.61
N SER A 80 -18.32 10.23 13.53
CA SER A 80 -19.55 9.51 13.20
C SER A 80 -19.85 8.31 14.11
N GLY A 81 -18.83 7.71 14.73
CA GLY A 81 -18.92 6.47 15.51
C GLY A 81 -19.33 5.24 14.70
N LYS A 82 -19.22 5.27 13.36
CA LYS A 82 -19.76 4.23 12.46
C LYS A 82 -18.67 3.71 11.53
N GLY A 83 -18.50 2.39 11.48
CA GLY A 83 -17.60 1.75 10.52
C GLY A 83 -18.09 0.37 10.16
N GLU A 84 -18.54 0.23 8.92
CA GLU A 84 -18.99 -1.05 8.36
C GLU A 84 -17.89 -1.67 7.51
N PRO A 85 -17.72 -3.00 7.52
CA PRO A 85 -16.82 -3.67 6.61
C PRO A 85 -17.33 -3.52 5.18
N ILE A 86 -16.44 -3.09 4.28
CA ILE A 86 -16.74 -2.95 2.87
C ILE A 86 -15.70 -3.69 2.01
N MET A 87 -16.15 -4.13 0.85
CA MET A 87 -15.29 -4.72 -0.18
C MET A 87 -15.60 -4.07 -1.52
N SER A 88 -14.56 -3.81 -2.30
CA SER A 88 -14.68 -3.15 -3.61
C SER A 88 -13.73 -3.77 -4.62
N ILE A 89 -14.00 -3.55 -5.90
CA ILE A 89 -13.08 -3.89 -6.99
C ILE A 89 -12.52 -2.60 -7.58
N PHE A 90 -11.20 -2.52 -7.66
CA PHE A 90 -10.50 -1.44 -8.34
C PHE A 90 -9.87 -2.00 -9.61
N VAL A 91 -10.21 -1.43 -10.76
CA VAL A 91 -9.63 -1.76 -12.06
C VAL A 91 -8.65 -0.65 -12.42
N CYS A 92 -7.34 -0.91 -12.27
CA CYS A 92 -6.31 0.10 -12.37
C CYS A 92 -5.50 -0.07 -13.66
N ALA A 93 -5.55 0.91 -14.56
CA ALA A 93 -4.71 0.94 -15.75
C ALA A 93 -3.23 1.17 -15.37
N ALA A 94 -2.32 0.57 -16.14
CA ALA A 94 -0.90 0.85 -16.02
C ALA A 94 -0.61 2.33 -16.31
N ARG A 95 0.16 2.96 -15.40
CA ARG A 95 0.51 4.40 -15.46
C ARG A 95 1.96 4.69 -15.07
N GLY A 96 2.80 3.66 -15.04
CA GLY A 96 4.24 3.74 -14.81
C GLY A 96 4.95 2.54 -15.43
N GLY A 97 6.27 2.61 -15.61
CA GLY A 97 7.05 1.47 -16.11
C GLY A 97 7.08 1.27 -17.63
N ALA A 98 6.47 2.16 -18.42
CA ALA A 98 6.18 1.92 -19.84
C ALA A 98 7.30 2.35 -20.81
N GLU A 99 8.31 3.11 -20.39
CA GLU A 99 9.28 3.69 -21.33
C GLU A 99 10.58 2.89 -21.42
N THR A 100 10.83 2.34 -22.60
CA THR A 100 12.10 1.68 -23.00
C THR A 100 13.19 2.69 -23.36
N THR A 101 12.89 3.99 -23.36
CA THR A 101 13.80 5.07 -23.73
C THR A 101 13.72 6.22 -22.72
N GLY A 102 14.52 6.15 -21.64
CA GLY A 102 14.60 7.23 -20.64
C GLY A 102 14.82 6.71 -19.22
N GLU A 103 14.95 7.61 -18.23
CA GLU A 103 14.86 7.22 -16.83
C GLU A 103 13.41 6.86 -16.49
N ASN A 104 13.14 5.56 -16.31
CA ASN A 104 11.84 5.04 -15.89
C ASN A 104 11.47 5.57 -14.50
N THR A 105 10.68 6.64 -14.46
CA THR A 105 10.31 7.35 -13.24
C THR A 105 8.80 7.55 -13.17
N PHE A 106 8.26 7.59 -11.95
CA PHE A 106 6.88 7.92 -11.66
C PHE A 106 6.81 9.16 -10.77
N THR A 107 6.04 10.17 -11.18
CA THR A 107 5.81 11.39 -10.40
C THR A 107 4.71 11.18 -9.36
N VAL A 108 5.05 11.35 -8.09
CA VAL A 108 4.11 11.29 -6.97
C VAL A 108 3.42 12.63 -6.82
N ARG A 109 2.15 12.70 -7.22
CA ARG A 109 1.32 13.91 -7.09
C ARG A 109 0.41 13.89 -5.87
N HIS A 110 0.09 12.69 -5.38
CA HIS A 110 -0.87 12.49 -4.31
C HIS A 110 -0.35 11.49 -3.30
N LEU A 111 -0.67 11.73 -2.04
CA LEU A 111 -0.71 10.71 -0.99
C LEU A 111 -2.07 10.79 -0.30
N GLU A 112 -2.59 9.65 0.11
CA GLU A 112 -3.80 9.52 0.87
C GLU A 112 -3.56 8.68 2.12
N ARG A 113 -4.47 8.81 3.10
CA ARG A 113 -4.54 7.89 4.23
C ARG A 113 -5.98 7.58 4.59
N HIS A 114 -6.17 6.40 5.17
CA HIS A 114 -7.41 5.94 5.75
C HIS A 114 -7.23 5.91 7.28
N PRO A 115 -7.60 6.97 8.02
CA PRO A 115 -7.19 7.12 9.42
C PRO A 115 -7.76 6.04 10.34
N PHE A 116 -8.98 5.57 10.07
CA PHE A 116 -9.71 4.66 10.96
C PHE A 116 -9.75 3.20 10.51
N THR A 117 -9.04 2.84 9.43
CA THR A 117 -9.07 1.46 8.92
C THR A 117 -7.75 1.01 8.36
N ALA A 118 -7.43 -0.27 8.55
CA ALA A 118 -6.49 -0.94 7.67
C ALA A 118 -7.13 -1.10 6.29
N GLN A 119 -6.36 -0.97 5.22
CA GLN A 119 -6.86 -1.12 3.85
C GLN A 119 -6.00 -2.14 3.11
N THR A 120 -6.63 -3.19 2.61
CA THR A 120 -5.94 -4.27 1.90
C THR A 120 -6.24 -4.21 0.41
N PHE A 121 -5.22 -4.19 -0.43
CA PHE A 121 -5.32 -4.39 -1.88
C PHE A 121 -4.80 -5.78 -2.24
N THR A 122 -5.67 -6.63 -2.79
CA THR A 122 -5.35 -7.99 -3.22
C THR A 122 -5.48 -8.09 -4.74
N PRO A 123 -4.36 -8.26 -5.47
CA PRO A 123 -4.44 -8.50 -6.91
C PRO A 123 -5.27 -9.75 -7.22
N ILE A 124 -6.09 -9.66 -8.26
CA ILE A 124 -6.75 -10.80 -8.90
C ILE A 124 -6.36 -10.84 -10.39
N LYS A 125 -6.71 -11.93 -11.08
CA LYS A 125 -6.31 -12.19 -12.47
C LYS A 125 -6.32 -10.93 -13.33
N SER A 126 -5.17 -10.53 -13.85
CA SER A 126 -5.05 -9.33 -14.68
C SER A 126 -3.95 -9.42 -15.73
N THR A 127 -3.70 -8.33 -16.46
CA THR A 127 -2.77 -8.29 -17.60
C THR A 127 -1.41 -7.68 -17.27
N ALA A 128 -1.32 -6.89 -16.20
CA ALA A 128 -0.07 -6.43 -15.61
C ALA A 128 0.32 -7.35 -14.45
N SER A 129 1.63 -7.44 -14.18
CA SER A 129 2.20 -8.34 -13.17
C SER A 129 2.87 -7.65 -11.99
N THR A 130 3.02 -6.33 -12.04
CA THR A 130 3.65 -5.55 -10.97
C THR A 130 2.95 -4.21 -10.73
N TYR A 131 3.12 -3.67 -9.54
CA TYR A 131 2.61 -2.36 -9.15
C TYR A 131 3.54 -1.70 -8.12
N LEU A 132 3.51 -0.37 -8.03
CA LEU A 132 4.23 0.36 -6.99
C LEU A 132 3.37 0.53 -5.73
N VAL A 133 4.05 0.41 -4.61
CA VAL A 133 3.58 0.73 -3.27
C VAL A 133 4.45 1.86 -2.77
N ILE A 134 3.88 3.05 -2.60
CA ILE A 134 4.61 4.25 -2.17
C ILE A 134 4.00 4.68 -0.85
N VAL A 135 4.83 4.83 0.19
CA VAL A 135 4.40 5.10 1.56
C VAL A 135 5.28 6.16 2.21
N ALA A 136 4.73 6.82 3.23
CA ALA A 136 5.46 7.76 4.06
C ALA A 136 5.05 7.60 5.54
N PRO A 137 5.97 7.78 6.49
CA PRO A 137 5.58 8.01 7.87
C PRO A 137 4.94 9.39 8.02
N SER A 138 4.21 9.61 9.11
CA SER A 138 3.69 10.94 9.44
C SER A 138 4.76 11.80 10.11
N LEU A 139 4.72 13.10 9.81
CA LEU A 139 5.37 14.13 10.61
C LEU A 139 4.69 14.27 11.99
N PRO A 140 5.32 14.98 12.94
CA PRO A 140 4.63 15.45 14.13
C PRO A 140 3.41 16.32 13.75
N PRO A 141 2.38 16.34 14.60
CA PRO A 141 1.22 17.19 14.37
C PRO A 141 1.53 18.68 14.22
N SER A 142 0.73 19.37 13.41
CA SER A 142 0.89 20.80 13.10
C SER A 142 -0.46 21.53 13.06
N PRO A 143 -0.49 22.87 13.00
CA PRO A 143 -1.75 23.61 12.80
C PRO A 143 -2.46 23.26 11.49
N GLN A 144 -1.76 22.76 10.47
CA GLN A 144 -2.36 22.44 9.16
C GLN A 144 -3.27 21.21 9.20
N ASP A 145 -3.04 20.32 10.16
CA ASP A 145 -3.76 19.04 10.32
C ASP A 145 -4.71 19.04 11.53
N GLN A 146 -4.85 20.17 12.22
CA GLN A 146 -5.56 20.27 13.51
C GLN A 146 -7.03 19.81 13.43
N ASP A 147 -7.68 20.01 12.28
CA ASP A 147 -9.10 19.73 12.07
C ASP A 147 -9.35 18.35 11.43
N LEU A 148 -8.29 17.58 11.15
CA LEU A 148 -8.42 16.25 10.55
C LEU A 148 -8.73 15.19 11.63
N PRO A 149 -9.83 14.43 11.48
CA PRO A 149 -10.15 13.36 12.41
C PRO A 149 -9.13 12.22 12.26
N VAL A 150 -8.56 11.79 13.38
CA VAL A 150 -7.71 10.60 13.46
C VAL A 150 -7.95 9.86 14.79
N PRO A 151 -7.72 8.55 14.84
CA PRO A 151 -7.78 7.82 16.10
C PRO A 151 -6.56 8.14 16.98
N ALA A 152 -6.74 7.96 18.29
CA ALA A 152 -5.69 8.04 19.29
C ALA A 152 -5.32 6.63 19.80
N GLY A 153 -4.06 6.46 20.20
CA GLY A 153 -3.57 5.20 20.74
C GLY A 153 -2.14 4.88 20.32
N ASP A 154 -1.53 3.94 21.03
CA ASP A 154 -0.15 3.54 20.82
C ASP A 154 0.06 2.90 19.43
N GLY A 155 1.19 3.23 18.82
CA GLY A 155 1.59 2.68 17.51
C GLY A 155 0.78 3.22 16.32
N LEU A 156 -0.06 4.24 16.51
CA LEU A 156 -0.74 4.93 15.41
C LEU A 156 0.12 6.07 14.83
N PRO A 157 0.06 6.32 13.51
CA PRO A 157 0.84 7.39 12.88
C PRO A 157 0.51 8.81 13.34
N GLY A 158 -0.63 9.03 14.01
CA GLY A 158 -1.09 10.34 14.43
C GLY A 158 -1.59 11.23 13.28
N ARG A 159 -1.86 12.51 13.57
CA ARG A 159 -2.52 13.43 12.61
C ARG A 159 -1.61 14.11 11.60
N GLY A 160 -0.30 14.12 11.81
CA GLY A 160 0.62 14.87 10.94
C GLY A 160 0.57 14.45 9.47
N PHE A 161 0.91 15.39 8.59
CA PHE A 161 1.08 15.18 7.15
C PHE A 161 2.26 14.23 6.85
N PRO A 162 2.37 13.68 5.63
CA PRO A 162 3.44 12.74 5.30
C PRO A 162 4.81 13.40 5.37
N ASP A 163 5.78 12.71 5.97
CA ASP A 163 7.19 13.07 5.93
C ASP A 163 7.77 12.65 4.57
N LEU A 164 7.76 13.60 3.62
CA LEU A 164 8.25 13.39 2.26
C LEU A 164 9.76 13.06 2.24
N GLY A 165 10.54 13.53 3.21
CA GLY A 165 11.96 13.20 3.33
C GLY A 165 12.21 11.74 3.70
N ARG A 166 11.18 11.02 4.14
CA ARG A 166 11.21 9.60 4.51
C ARG A 166 10.29 8.75 3.64
N LEU A 167 9.97 9.22 2.43
CA LEU A 167 9.23 8.45 1.43
C LEU A 167 9.94 7.12 1.14
N ARG A 168 9.18 6.03 1.06
CA ARG A 168 9.65 4.72 0.60
C ARG A 168 8.80 4.28 -0.59
N ALA A 169 9.41 3.57 -1.52
CA ALA A 169 8.71 2.97 -2.64
C ALA A 169 9.14 1.51 -2.79
N PHE A 170 8.18 0.66 -3.11
CA PHE A 170 8.37 -0.77 -3.30
C PHE A 170 7.69 -1.22 -4.60
N ILE A 171 8.28 -2.20 -5.25
CA ILE A 171 7.70 -2.94 -6.36
C ILE A 171 7.13 -4.23 -5.79
N ALA A 172 5.81 -4.35 -5.88
CA ALA A 172 5.05 -5.54 -5.55
C ALA A 172 4.67 -6.30 -6.82
N THR A 173 4.49 -7.61 -6.71
CA THR A 173 4.02 -8.46 -7.81
C THR A 173 2.54 -8.79 -7.66
N GLU A 174 1.92 -9.30 -8.72
CA GLU A 174 0.56 -9.85 -8.73
C GLU A 174 0.31 -10.97 -7.69
N SER A 175 1.36 -11.56 -7.11
CA SER A 175 1.27 -12.59 -6.08
C SER A 175 1.44 -12.04 -4.66
N GLN A 176 1.54 -10.73 -4.51
CA GLN A 176 1.64 -10.03 -3.23
C GLN A 176 0.42 -9.12 -3.09
N ALA A 177 -0.29 -9.25 -1.98
CA ALA A 177 -1.26 -8.26 -1.55
C ALA A 177 -0.62 -7.37 -0.46
N VAL A 178 -1.09 -6.13 -0.34
CA VAL A 178 -0.60 -5.19 0.68
C VAL A 178 -1.74 -4.74 1.56
N THR A 179 -1.50 -4.71 2.87
CA THR A 179 -2.36 -4.08 3.86
C THR A 179 -1.66 -2.86 4.40
N TYR A 180 -2.20 -1.66 4.15
CA TYR A 180 -1.78 -0.45 4.87
C TYR A 180 -2.41 -0.45 6.26
N GLY A 181 -1.61 -0.15 7.30
CA GLY A 181 -2.12 0.09 8.64
C GLY A 181 -2.99 1.36 8.70
N PRO A 182 -3.87 1.50 9.72
CA PRO A 182 -4.66 2.70 9.89
C PRO A 182 -3.80 3.96 9.97
N GLY A 183 -4.16 4.96 9.16
CA GLY A 183 -3.46 6.24 9.10
C GLY A 183 -2.14 6.25 8.34
N THR A 184 -1.68 5.12 7.79
CA THR A 184 -0.47 5.07 6.95
C THR A 184 -0.70 5.89 5.67
N TRP A 185 0.18 6.87 5.42
CA TRP A 185 0.19 7.61 4.17
C TRP A 185 0.71 6.74 3.03
N HIS A 186 -0.03 6.69 1.93
CA HIS A 186 0.33 5.94 0.74
C HIS A 186 -0.17 6.61 -0.55
N SER A 187 0.44 6.29 -1.69
CA SER A 187 -0.06 6.75 -2.99
C SER A 187 -1.29 5.93 -3.40
N PRO A 188 -2.27 6.54 -4.10
CA PRO A 188 -3.26 5.78 -4.87
C PRO A 188 -2.56 4.77 -5.79
N MET A 189 -3.18 3.62 -6.06
CA MET A 189 -2.55 2.50 -6.78
C MET A 189 -1.84 2.90 -8.08
N VAL A 190 -0.61 2.40 -8.26
CA VAL A 190 0.21 2.66 -9.45
C VAL A 190 0.56 1.33 -10.09
N VAL A 191 -0.23 0.92 -11.07
CA VAL A 191 0.07 -0.30 -11.84
C VAL A 191 1.22 -0.03 -12.79
N LEU A 192 2.16 -0.96 -12.83
CA LEU A 192 3.32 -0.93 -13.71
C LEU A 192 3.10 -1.84 -14.90
N GLY A 193 3.43 -1.37 -16.09
CA GLY A 193 3.32 -2.16 -17.30
C GLY A 193 3.22 -1.31 -18.56
N GLN A 194 3.06 -1.98 -19.69
CA GLN A 194 2.81 -1.33 -20.97
C GLN A 194 1.45 -0.63 -20.97
N THR A 195 1.35 0.47 -21.72
CA THR A 195 0.07 1.14 -21.97
C THR A 195 -0.99 0.14 -22.45
N GLY A 196 -2.17 0.18 -21.85
CA GLY A 196 -3.27 -0.75 -22.15
C GLY A 196 -3.30 -2.01 -21.27
N THR A 197 -2.26 -2.27 -20.47
CA THR A 197 -2.32 -3.26 -19.40
C THR A 197 -3.03 -2.70 -18.16
N LYS A 198 -3.52 -3.59 -17.30
CA LYS A 198 -4.21 -3.24 -16.06
C LYS A 198 -3.94 -4.26 -14.97
N MET A 199 -4.23 -3.88 -13.73
CA MET A 199 -4.34 -4.77 -12.58
C MET A 199 -5.67 -4.56 -11.89
N ASP A 200 -6.33 -5.66 -11.53
CA ASP A 200 -7.60 -5.64 -10.83
C ASP A 200 -7.32 -6.01 -9.37
N PHE A 201 -7.86 -5.25 -8.43
CA PHE A 201 -7.69 -5.48 -7.00
C PHE A 201 -9.04 -5.69 -6.33
N VAL A 202 -9.15 -6.74 -5.52
CA VAL A 202 -10.14 -6.78 -4.46
C VAL A 202 -9.61 -5.95 -3.30
N VAL A 203 -10.39 -4.97 -2.87
CA VAL A 203 -10.04 -4.06 -1.78
C VAL A 203 -10.94 -4.32 -0.60
N SER A 204 -10.37 -4.48 0.60
CA SER A 204 -11.12 -4.64 1.85
C SER A 204 -10.69 -3.61 2.88
N GLN A 205 -11.67 -3.00 3.54
CA GLN A 205 -11.50 -1.99 4.57
C GLN A 205 -12.81 -1.81 5.36
N PHE A 206 -12.83 -0.88 6.30
CA PHE A 206 -14.03 -0.35 6.92
C PHE A 206 -14.33 1.07 6.40
N ALA A 207 -15.59 1.45 6.35
CA ALA A 207 -16.02 2.79 5.97
C ALA A 207 -17.23 3.27 6.77
N SER A 208 -17.25 4.56 7.05
CA SER A 208 -18.36 5.29 7.67
C SER A 208 -19.33 5.86 6.63
N GLY A 209 -18.86 6.11 5.40
CA GLY A 209 -19.54 6.91 4.39
C GLY A 209 -19.27 8.42 4.51
N VAL A 210 -18.52 8.86 5.53
CA VAL A 210 -18.12 10.26 5.74
C VAL A 210 -16.75 10.48 5.10
N ALA A 211 -16.71 11.31 4.06
CA ALA A 211 -15.54 11.44 3.19
C ALA A 211 -14.21 11.68 3.93
N VAL A 212 -14.16 12.58 4.92
CA VAL A 212 -12.92 12.93 5.64
C VAL A 212 -12.49 11.90 6.69
N GLU A 213 -13.43 11.08 7.16
CA GLU A 213 -13.15 9.93 8.03
C GLU A 213 -12.66 8.74 7.21
N ASP A 214 -13.25 8.56 6.02
CA ASP A 214 -12.94 7.45 5.15
C ASP A 214 -11.62 7.67 4.43
N CYS A 215 -11.33 8.85 3.89
CA CYS A 215 -10.10 9.12 3.15
C CYS A 215 -9.66 10.59 3.27
N GLN A 216 -8.39 10.79 3.63
CA GLN A 216 -7.74 12.09 3.62
C GLN A 216 -6.74 12.12 2.47
N LEU A 217 -7.07 12.85 1.41
CA LEU A 217 -6.29 12.95 0.18
C LEU A 217 -5.52 14.28 0.13
N LEU A 218 -4.22 14.20 -0.07
CA LEU A 218 -3.34 15.34 -0.29
C LEU A 218 -2.92 15.42 -1.76
N GLU A 219 -2.87 16.63 -2.30
CA GLU A 219 -2.32 16.96 -3.61
C GLU A 219 -1.10 17.87 -3.43
N PHE A 220 0.06 17.45 -3.94
CA PHE A 220 1.27 18.27 -3.88
C PHE A 220 1.33 19.24 -5.04
N VAL A 221 1.40 20.54 -4.72
CA VAL A 221 1.45 21.61 -5.71
C VAL A 221 2.81 22.32 -5.67
N SER A 222 3.40 22.52 -6.84
CA SER A 222 4.60 23.34 -7.00
C SER A 222 4.21 24.77 -7.33
N GLY A 223 4.94 25.75 -6.79
CA GLY A 223 4.67 27.17 -7.07
C GLY A 223 5.12 27.62 -8.46
N SER A 224 6.11 26.94 -9.05
CA SER A 224 6.78 27.36 -10.29
C SER A 224 6.61 26.36 -11.45
N ARG A 225 6.12 25.15 -11.17
CA ARG A 225 6.04 24.05 -12.15
C ARG A 225 4.64 23.45 -12.24
N ALA A 226 4.33 22.90 -13.41
CA ALA A 226 3.09 22.17 -13.64
C ALA A 226 2.99 20.85 -12.84
N GLU A 227 4.14 20.25 -12.48
CA GLU A 227 4.20 19.01 -11.71
C GLU A 227 5.14 19.11 -10.52
N PRO A 228 4.83 18.44 -9.39
CA PRO A 228 5.73 18.32 -8.26
C PRO A 228 6.96 17.48 -8.63
N LEU A 229 8.11 17.78 -8.02
CA LEU A 229 9.35 17.03 -8.24
C LEU A 229 9.56 15.94 -7.18
N ILE A 230 8.52 15.17 -6.91
CA ILE A 230 8.61 13.98 -6.05
C ILE A 230 8.58 12.77 -6.99
N ARG A 231 9.71 12.10 -7.16
CA ARG A 231 9.91 11.09 -8.20
C ARG A 231 10.33 9.76 -7.61
N VAL A 232 9.74 8.69 -8.12
CA VAL A 232 10.16 7.31 -7.84
C VAL A 232 10.83 6.74 -9.08
N LYS A 233 12.11 6.43 -8.98
CA LYS A 233 12.85 5.68 -10.00
C LYS A 233 12.48 4.20 -9.91
N ILE A 234 12.08 3.63 -11.05
CA ILE A 234 11.67 2.24 -11.19
C ILE A 234 12.78 1.48 -11.90
N PRO A 235 13.54 0.60 -11.21
CA PRO A 235 14.64 -0.11 -11.85
C PRO A 235 14.14 -1.08 -12.94
N HIS A 236 14.85 -1.15 -14.07
CA HIS A 236 14.55 -1.99 -15.24
C HIS A 236 14.73 -3.52 -15.03
N ARG A 237 14.76 -4.02 -13.79
CA ARG A 237 14.94 -5.46 -13.56
C ARG A 237 13.67 -6.23 -13.95
N ASP A 238 13.87 -7.46 -14.39
CA ASP A 238 12.77 -8.40 -14.56
C ASP A 238 12.31 -8.88 -13.18
N TRP A 239 11.31 -8.21 -12.63
CA TRP A 239 10.75 -8.50 -11.30
C TRP A 239 9.79 -9.70 -11.32
N SER A 240 9.59 -10.33 -12.49
CA SER A 240 8.77 -11.54 -12.65
C SER A 240 9.51 -12.84 -12.26
N ILE A 241 10.82 -12.77 -12.02
CA ILE A 241 11.61 -13.93 -11.57
C ILE A 241 11.21 -14.31 -10.14
N LYS A 242 10.39 -15.34 -10.03
CA LYS A 242 10.11 -16.08 -8.79
C LYS A 242 11.41 -16.72 -8.32
N LEU A 243 11.87 -16.38 -7.11
CA LEU A 243 12.76 -17.24 -6.34
C LEU A 243 11.89 -18.21 -5.55
#